data_AF-A0AA45U861-F1
#
_entry.id   AF-A0AA45U861-F1
#
_cell.length_a   1.000
_cell.length_b   1.000
_cell.length_c   1.000
_cell.angle_alpha   90.00
_cell.angle_beta   90.00
_cell.angle_gamma   90.00
#
_symmetry.space_group_name_H-M   'P 1'
#
loop_
_entity.id
_entity.type
_entity.pdbx_description
1 polymer ?
#
loop_
_entity_poly.entity_id
_entity_poly.type
_entity_poly.pdbx_seq_one_letter_code
_entity_poly.pdbx_strand_id
1 'polypeptide(L)'
;MAIAKRRPDVWCEGLPPERCGEFPELCIRLTYCDGQPFCASRMNRPKDRKCGSVSVYGLGEPCCSGLVSRCGVLTLDDTCEPQRDPMDMPSCLACGDGVCDVHEQRCNCPEDCAVTAKRPGIRYRGSSPEGPTGHRNTEGVTRPGQCLDALEKPDAVRHCLREWVMALLGRRSAKELRQAVDIKPFARFDLDLLECLDEPEDRDPPGTRSRRDVCLEALQRRTKDTRLRKLMNP
;
A
#
# COMPACT_ATOMS: atom_id res chain seq x y z
N MET A 1 14.69 -13.90 50.34
CA MET A 1 15.04 -13.04 49.19
C MET A 1 15.21 -13.93 47.97
N ALA A 2 14.30 -13.87 47.01
CA ALA A 2 14.43 -14.63 45.78
C ALA A 2 15.56 -14.02 44.94
N ILE A 3 16.58 -14.81 44.64
CA ILE A 3 17.63 -14.44 43.70
C ILE A 3 16.96 -14.29 42.34
N ALA A 4 16.79 -13.06 41.86
CA ALA A 4 16.39 -12.82 40.49
C ALA A 4 17.47 -13.43 39.59
N LYS A 5 17.20 -14.61 39.00
CA LYS A 5 18.06 -15.18 37.96
C LYS A 5 18.24 -14.12 36.89
N ARG A 6 19.45 -13.55 36.77
CA ARG A 6 19.83 -12.75 35.60
C ARG A 6 19.50 -13.60 34.38
N ARG A 7 18.59 -13.12 33.53
CA ARG A 7 18.39 -13.76 32.23
C ARG A 7 19.74 -13.72 31.51
N PRO A 8 20.21 -14.85 30.94
CA PRO A 8 21.41 -14.81 30.12
C PRO A 8 21.19 -13.79 28.99
N ASP A 9 22.20 -12.96 28.75
CA ASP A 9 22.21 -12.01 27.65
C ASP A 9 22.48 -12.80 26.36
N VAL A 10 21.41 -13.26 25.72
CA VAL A 10 21.48 -14.10 24.52
C VAL A 10 21.30 -13.20 23.30
N TRP A 11 22.35 -13.08 22.49
CA TRP A 11 22.28 -12.39 21.20
C TRP A 11 21.79 -13.37 20.13
N CYS A 12 20.47 -13.42 19.93
CA CYS A 12 19.82 -14.36 19.01
C CYS A 12 20.27 -14.17 17.57
N GLU A 13 20.49 -12.94 17.12
CA GLU A 13 20.89 -12.61 15.74
C GLU A 13 22.32 -13.07 15.40
N GLY A 14 23.15 -13.32 16.43
CA GLY A 14 24.47 -13.91 16.27
C GLY A 14 24.47 -15.44 16.31
N LEU A 15 23.34 -16.09 16.60
CA LEU A 15 23.25 -17.55 16.66
C LEU A 15 23.02 -18.14 15.27
N PRO A 16 23.71 -19.24 14.93
CA PRO A 16 23.37 -20.00 13.74
C PRO A 16 21.96 -20.61 13.88
N PRO A 17 21.19 -20.75 12.78
CA PRO A 17 19.77 -21.15 12.82
C PRO A 17 19.51 -22.49 13.54
N GLU A 18 20.47 -23.40 13.50
CA GLU A 18 20.43 -24.73 14.13
C GLU A 18 20.42 -24.63 15.67
N ARG A 19 21.03 -23.57 16.21
CA ARG A 19 21.15 -23.32 17.66
C ARG A 19 20.06 -22.43 18.21
N CYS A 20 19.18 -21.90 17.35
CA CYS A 20 18.12 -20.99 17.78
C CYS A 20 17.16 -21.64 18.80
N GLY A 21 16.96 -22.96 18.68
CA GLY A 21 16.14 -23.76 19.60
C GLY A 21 16.76 -23.98 20.99
N GLU A 22 18.02 -23.61 21.21
CA GLU A 22 18.66 -23.69 22.54
C GLU A 22 18.07 -22.67 23.53
N PHE A 23 17.47 -21.59 23.02
CA PHE A 23 16.92 -20.49 23.82
C PHE A 23 15.47 -20.15 23.42
N PRO A 24 14.52 -21.11 23.51
CA PRO A 24 13.17 -20.95 22.96
C PRO A 24 12.35 -19.83 23.60
N GLU A 25 12.73 -19.42 24.82
CA GLU A 25 12.10 -18.32 25.56
C GLU A 25 12.56 -16.93 25.09
N LEU A 26 13.69 -16.85 24.38
CA LEU A 26 14.35 -15.60 23.98
C LEU A 26 14.46 -15.46 22.46
N CYS A 27 14.68 -16.57 21.76
CA CYS A 27 14.93 -16.60 20.32
C CYS A 27 13.83 -17.33 19.56
N ILE A 28 13.70 -17.01 18.27
CA ILE A 28 12.79 -17.66 17.33
C ILE A 28 13.50 -17.85 15.99
N ARG A 29 13.32 -19.03 15.40
CA ARG A 29 13.83 -19.34 14.07
C ARG A 29 12.85 -18.84 13.02
N LEU A 30 13.34 -18.03 12.10
CA LEU A 30 12.59 -17.40 11.01
C LEU A 30 13.21 -17.78 9.66
N THR A 31 12.59 -17.31 8.59
CA THR A 31 13.03 -17.56 7.21
C THR A 31 12.87 -16.29 6.40
N TYR A 32 13.89 -15.93 5.63
CA TYR A 32 13.81 -14.87 4.63
C TYR A 32 13.03 -15.33 3.40
N CYS A 33 12.74 -14.41 2.49
CA CYS A 33 12.00 -14.70 1.27
C CYS A 33 12.71 -15.66 0.30
N ASP A 34 14.03 -15.78 0.39
CA ASP A 34 14.85 -16.71 -0.40
C ASP A 34 14.90 -18.13 0.22
N GLY A 35 14.24 -18.33 1.35
CA GLY A 35 14.22 -19.59 2.09
C GLY A 35 15.37 -19.77 3.06
N GLN A 36 16.31 -18.81 3.17
CA GLN A 36 17.40 -18.89 4.14
C GLN A 36 16.87 -18.74 5.57
N PRO A 37 17.14 -19.70 6.46
CA PRO A 37 16.73 -19.61 7.85
C PRO A 37 17.65 -18.67 8.63
N PHE A 38 17.12 -17.99 9.63
CA PHE A 38 17.89 -17.17 10.56
C PHE A 38 17.31 -17.22 11.97
N CYS A 39 18.10 -16.81 12.95
CA CYS A 39 17.66 -16.69 14.34
C CYS A 39 17.44 -15.22 14.68
N ALA A 40 16.34 -14.91 15.38
CA ALA A 40 16.01 -13.56 15.79
C ALA A 40 15.49 -13.55 17.22
N SER A 41 15.61 -12.41 17.89
CA SER A 41 14.98 -12.19 19.19
C SER A 41 13.45 -12.27 19.07
N ARG A 42 12.79 -12.92 20.03
CA ARG A 42 11.30 -12.95 20.10
C ARG A 42 10.70 -11.55 20.31
N MET A 43 11.47 -10.58 20.80
CA MET A 43 11.01 -9.23 21.16
C MET A 43 9.71 -9.25 22.00
N ASN A 44 8.84 -8.24 21.85
CA ASN A 44 7.50 -8.15 22.45
C ASN A 44 6.44 -9.01 21.73
N ARG A 45 6.81 -10.06 20.99
CA ARG A 45 5.82 -10.93 20.35
C ARG A 45 5.02 -11.66 21.45
N PRO A 46 3.68 -11.56 21.46
CA PRO A 46 2.87 -12.20 22.48
C PRO A 46 3.10 -13.72 22.45
N LYS A 47 3.45 -14.32 23.58
CA LYS A 47 3.72 -15.77 23.67
C LYS A 47 2.48 -16.63 23.44
N ASP A 48 1.30 -16.04 23.65
CA ASP A 48 -0.01 -16.64 23.46
C ASP A 48 -0.51 -16.54 22.00
N ARG A 49 0.20 -15.79 21.15
CA ARG A 49 -0.15 -15.67 19.74
C ARG A 49 0.15 -16.98 19.02
N LYS A 50 -0.91 -17.68 18.61
CA LYS A 50 -0.80 -18.98 17.91
C LYS A 50 -0.48 -18.85 16.42
N CYS A 51 -0.76 -17.68 15.83
CA CYS A 51 -0.65 -17.47 14.39
C CYS A 51 -0.52 -15.99 14.01
N GLY A 52 -0.10 -15.74 12.77
CA GLY A 52 0.05 -14.42 12.19
C GLY A 52 -1.21 -13.77 11.64
N SER A 53 -1.43 -12.50 11.97
CA SER A 53 -2.44 -11.67 11.30
C SER A 53 -1.88 -11.08 10.01
N VAL A 54 -2.77 -10.48 9.22
CA VAL A 54 -2.43 -9.73 8.01
C VAL A 54 -1.24 -8.80 8.24
N SER A 55 -0.35 -8.74 7.24
CA SER A 55 0.85 -7.91 7.14
C SER A 55 1.95 -8.16 8.18
N VAL A 56 1.79 -9.12 9.08
CA VAL A 56 2.82 -9.40 10.09
C VAL A 56 3.91 -10.26 9.45
N TYR A 57 5.16 -9.81 9.59
CA TYR A 57 6.34 -10.43 8.98
C TYR A 57 6.94 -11.53 9.83
N GLY A 58 7.47 -12.55 9.15
CA GLY A 58 8.48 -13.47 9.68
C GLY A 58 8.11 -13.97 11.07
N LEU A 59 6.98 -14.64 11.20
CA LEU A 59 6.39 -14.93 12.50
C LEU A 59 6.95 -16.16 13.19
N GLY A 60 7.59 -17.07 12.46
CA GLY A 60 8.01 -18.38 12.97
C GLY A 60 6.85 -19.33 13.31
N GLU A 61 5.65 -18.78 13.49
CA GLU A 61 4.36 -19.44 13.56
C GLU A 61 3.66 -19.42 12.18
N PRO A 62 2.73 -20.35 11.90
CA PRO A 62 1.92 -20.30 10.68
C PRO A 62 1.03 -19.05 10.65
N CYS A 63 0.65 -18.63 9.45
CA CYS A 63 -0.38 -17.61 9.29
C CYS A 63 -1.73 -18.10 9.84
N CYS A 64 -2.55 -17.18 10.33
CA CYS A 64 -3.89 -17.52 10.80
C CYS A 64 -4.76 -18.07 9.66
N SER A 65 -5.84 -18.79 10.02
CA SER A 65 -6.76 -19.36 9.04
C SER A 65 -7.23 -18.33 8.01
N GLY A 66 -7.18 -18.70 6.72
CA GLY A 66 -7.51 -17.82 5.60
C GLY A 66 -6.35 -16.95 5.10
N LEU A 67 -5.18 -17.00 5.75
CA LEU A 67 -3.99 -16.25 5.33
C LEU A 67 -2.89 -17.18 4.81
N VAL A 68 -2.11 -16.69 3.86
CA VAL A 68 -0.96 -17.37 3.26
C VAL A 68 0.32 -16.56 3.47
N SER A 69 1.40 -17.26 3.78
CA SER A 69 2.73 -16.66 3.92
C SER A 69 3.32 -16.41 2.54
N ARG A 70 3.56 -15.16 2.18
CA ARG A 70 4.00 -14.77 0.83
C ARG A 70 5.14 -13.76 0.86
N CYS A 71 5.93 -13.84 -0.20
CA CYS A 71 6.93 -12.86 -0.60
C CYS A 71 6.58 -12.33 -1.98
N GLY A 72 7.28 -11.31 -2.43
CA GLY A 72 7.07 -10.73 -3.75
C GLY A 72 6.96 -9.22 -3.69
N VAL A 73 7.88 -8.53 -4.35
CA VAL A 73 7.88 -7.08 -4.52
C VAL A 73 7.66 -6.73 -5.98
N LEU A 74 7.00 -5.60 -6.22
CA LEU A 74 6.84 -5.02 -7.54
C LEU A 74 7.94 -3.98 -7.70
N THR A 75 8.81 -4.17 -8.70
CA THR A 75 9.89 -3.23 -8.97
C THR A 75 9.38 -1.98 -9.69
N LEU A 76 10.24 -0.97 -9.82
CA LEU A 76 9.92 0.24 -10.60
C LEU A 76 9.66 -0.05 -12.08
N ASP A 77 10.27 -1.10 -12.61
CA ASP A 77 10.13 -1.53 -14.01
C ASP A 77 8.94 -2.47 -14.22
N ASP A 78 8.00 -2.49 -13.26
CA ASP A 78 6.81 -3.33 -13.34
C ASP A 78 7.15 -4.85 -13.37
N THR A 79 8.32 -5.27 -12.88
CA THR A 79 8.69 -6.70 -12.77
C THR A 79 8.42 -7.24 -11.37
N CYS A 80 8.20 -8.55 -11.27
CA CYS A 80 8.02 -9.23 -9.99
C CYS A 80 9.31 -9.90 -9.56
N GLU A 81 9.80 -9.51 -8.38
CA GLU A 81 10.95 -10.12 -7.74
C GLU A 81 10.51 -10.77 -6.42
N PRO A 82 11.13 -11.90 -6.01
CA PRO A 82 10.77 -12.57 -4.76
C PRO A 82 10.99 -11.66 -3.54
N GLN A 83 11.99 -10.79 -3.59
CA GLN A 83 12.31 -9.83 -2.53
C GLN A 83 13.07 -8.64 -3.09
N ARG A 84 13.02 -7.51 -2.38
CA ARG A 84 13.80 -6.30 -2.68
C ARG A 84 15.14 -6.31 -1.95
N ASP A 85 15.12 -6.75 -0.69
CA ASP A 85 16.28 -6.82 0.18
C ASP A 85 16.55 -8.29 0.57
N PRO A 86 17.82 -8.72 0.68
CA PRO A 86 18.19 -10.05 1.20
C PRO A 86 17.50 -10.41 2.53
N MET A 87 17.19 -9.41 3.35
CA MET A 87 16.61 -9.56 4.68
C MET A 87 15.07 -9.48 4.69
N ASP A 88 14.44 -9.36 3.53
CA ASP A 88 12.98 -9.37 3.44
C ASP A 88 12.42 -10.69 3.96
N MET A 89 11.34 -10.58 4.71
CA MET A 89 10.63 -11.71 5.30
C MET A 89 9.26 -11.84 4.68
N PRO A 90 8.72 -13.06 4.57
CA PRO A 90 7.34 -13.24 4.15
C PRO A 90 6.38 -12.60 5.14
N SER A 91 5.25 -12.12 4.64
CA SER A 91 4.14 -11.63 5.42
C SER A 91 2.90 -12.51 5.21
N CYS A 92 2.01 -12.53 6.20
CA CYS A 92 0.71 -13.18 6.07
C CYS A 92 -0.25 -12.29 5.29
N LEU A 93 -0.79 -12.79 4.18
CA LEU A 93 -1.69 -12.08 3.27
C LEU A 93 -2.98 -12.87 3.03
N ALA A 94 -4.06 -12.20 2.65
CA ALA A 94 -5.37 -12.82 2.44
C ALA A 94 -5.57 -13.29 0.98
N CYS A 95 -4.50 -13.72 0.30
CA CYS A 95 -4.60 -14.09 -1.11
C CYS A 95 -5.63 -15.21 -1.33
N GLY A 96 -6.41 -15.07 -2.41
CA GLY A 96 -7.52 -15.91 -2.81
C GLY A 96 -8.90 -15.45 -2.34
N ASP A 97 -9.02 -14.32 -1.62
CA ASP A 97 -10.30 -13.83 -1.09
C ASP A 97 -11.12 -13.00 -2.11
N GLY A 98 -10.54 -12.72 -3.28
CA GLY A 98 -11.16 -11.95 -4.36
C GLY A 98 -11.00 -10.43 -4.23
N VAL A 99 -10.27 -9.96 -3.23
CA VAL A 99 -9.98 -8.56 -2.94
C VAL A 99 -8.48 -8.36 -2.92
N CYS A 100 -8.01 -7.23 -3.43
CA CYS A 100 -6.61 -6.86 -3.46
C CYS A 100 -6.42 -5.69 -2.47
N ASP A 101 -5.98 -6.01 -1.25
CA ASP A 101 -5.91 -5.05 -0.14
C ASP A 101 -4.64 -4.14 -0.19
N VAL A 102 -4.38 -3.36 0.87
CA VAL A 102 -3.23 -2.44 0.96
C VAL A 102 -1.86 -3.14 1.07
N HIS A 103 -1.82 -4.39 1.48
CA HIS A 103 -0.61 -5.22 1.66
C HIS A 103 -0.41 -6.20 0.50
N GLU A 104 -1.41 -6.34 -0.36
CA GLU A 104 -1.42 -7.23 -1.51
C GLU A 104 -1.13 -6.48 -2.81
N GLN A 105 -0.42 -7.17 -3.69
CA GLN A 105 -0.07 -6.70 -5.01
C GLN A 105 0.15 -7.90 -5.94
N ARG A 106 0.26 -7.64 -7.25
CA ARG A 106 0.32 -8.72 -8.25
C ARG A 106 1.49 -9.69 -8.10
N CYS A 107 2.55 -9.33 -7.36
CA CYS A 107 3.73 -10.16 -7.18
C CYS A 107 3.67 -11.06 -5.93
N ASN A 108 2.88 -10.69 -4.91
CA ASN A 108 2.74 -11.49 -3.68
C ASN A 108 1.36 -12.18 -3.57
N CYS A 109 0.32 -11.59 -4.17
CA CYS A 109 -1.03 -12.16 -4.31
C CYS A 109 -1.57 -11.97 -5.75
N PRO A 110 -0.94 -12.60 -6.78
CA PRO A 110 -1.45 -12.55 -8.15
C PRO A 110 -2.89 -13.05 -8.28
N GLU A 111 -3.32 -13.94 -7.39
CA GLU A 111 -4.68 -14.48 -7.35
C GLU A 111 -5.71 -13.36 -7.29
N ASP A 112 -5.43 -12.28 -6.56
CA ASP A 112 -6.35 -11.16 -6.39
C ASP A 112 -5.98 -9.88 -7.11
N CYS A 113 -4.69 -9.69 -7.32
CA CYS A 113 -4.14 -8.42 -7.78
C CYS A 113 -3.68 -8.44 -9.24
N ALA A 114 -3.68 -9.59 -9.92
CA ALA A 114 -3.32 -9.66 -11.34
C ALA A 114 -4.55 -9.62 -12.25
N VAL A 115 -4.49 -8.75 -13.27
CA VAL A 115 -5.48 -8.76 -14.36
C VAL A 115 -5.21 -9.97 -15.24
N THR A 116 -6.22 -10.81 -15.42
CA THR A 116 -6.13 -12.03 -16.24
C THR A 116 -7.34 -12.13 -17.16
N ALA A 117 -7.31 -13.03 -18.15
CA ALA A 117 -8.46 -13.29 -18.99
C ALA A 117 -9.73 -13.70 -18.20
N LYS A 118 -9.55 -14.36 -17.05
CA LYS A 118 -10.65 -14.76 -16.15
C LYS A 118 -11.11 -13.63 -15.22
N ARG A 119 -10.27 -12.62 -15.02
CA ARG A 119 -10.47 -11.51 -14.09
C ARG A 119 -10.00 -10.21 -14.76
N PRO A 120 -10.84 -9.60 -15.61
CA PRO A 120 -10.44 -8.43 -16.40
C PRO A 120 -10.33 -7.14 -15.57
N GLY A 121 -10.70 -7.17 -14.29
CA GLY A 121 -10.53 -6.06 -13.37
C GLY A 121 -10.32 -6.53 -11.93
N ILE A 122 -9.82 -5.64 -11.09
CA ILE A 122 -9.39 -5.90 -9.72
C ILE A 122 -10.35 -5.24 -8.72
N ARG A 123 -10.67 -5.91 -7.62
CA ARG A 123 -11.42 -5.31 -6.52
C ARG A 123 -10.43 -4.83 -5.47
N TYR A 124 -10.16 -3.53 -5.43
CA TYR A 124 -9.24 -2.98 -4.44
C TYR A 124 -9.93 -2.66 -3.11
N ARG A 125 -9.16 -2.68 -2.02
CA ARG A 125 -9.61 -2.25 -0.69
C ARG A 125 -8.48 -1.55 0.05
N GLY A 126 -8.77 -0.33 0.51
CA GLY A 126 -7.91 0.46 1.38
C GLY A 126 -8.09 0.13 2.86
N SER A 127 -7.31 0.78 3.72
CA SER A 127 -7.33 0.55 5.18
C SER A 127 -8.44 1.27 5.92
N SER A 128 -9.13 2.22 5.28
CA SER A 128 -10.03 3.17 5.94
C SER A 128 -11.27 3.40 5.06
N PRO A 129 -12.24 2.47 5.05
CA PRO A 129 -13.40 2.53 4.16
C PRO A 129 -14.32 3.73 4.41
N GLU A 130 -14.23 4.36 5.58
CA GLU A 130 -14.95 5.59 5.93
C GLU A 130 -14.30 6.85 5.34
N GLY A 131 -13.06 6.75 4.86
CA GLY A 131 -12.26 7.85 4.33
C GLY A 131 -11.05 8.22 5.19
N PRO A 132 -10.23 9.19 4.74
CA PRO A 132 -9.03 9.63 5.45
C PRO A 132 -9.39 10.43 6.71
N THR A 133 -8.65 10.21 7.80
CA THR A 133 -8.87 10.91 9.08
C THR A 133 -7.63 11.71 9.49
N GLY A 134 -7.83 12.94 9.96
CA GLY A 134 -6.74 13.75 10.53
C GLY A 134 -5.86 14.51 9.51
N HIS A 135 -6.29 14.62 8.25
CA HIS A 135 -5.56 15.38 7.23
C HIS A 135 -6.20 16.76 7.00
N ARG A 136 -5.39 17.83 7.04
CA ARG A 136 -5.87 19.21 6.83
C ARG A 136 -6.54 19.39 5.46
N ASN A 137 -6.03 18.74 4.42
CA ASN A 137 -6.57 18.83 3.06
C ASN A 137 -7.89 18.06 2.87
N THR A 138 -8.36 17.32 3.89
CA THR A 138 -9.63 16.59 3.83
C THR A 138 -10.60 17.08 4.91
N GLU A 139 -10.29 18.19 5.59
CA GLU A 139 -11.17 18.78 6.59
C GLU A 139 -12.47 19.27 5.96
N GLY A 140 -13.62 18.81 6.48
CA GLY A 140 -14.94 19.11 5.92
C GLY A 140 -15.29 18.40 4.60
N VAL A 141 -14.38 17.57 4.07
CA VAL A 141 -14.61 16.74 2.87
C VAL A 141 -15.10 15.37 3.32
N THR A 142 -16.29 14.96 2.89
CA THR A 142 -16.90 13.66 3.24
C THR A 142 -16.94 12.67 2.08
N ARG A 143 -16.56 13.09 0.88
CA ARG A 143 -16.41 12.23 -0.31
C ARG A 143 -15.33 12.76 -1.26
N PRO A 144 -14.67 11.92 -2.06
CA PRO A 144 -13.54 12.35 -2.89
C PRO A 144 -13.88 13.49 -3.87
N GLY A 145 -15.05 13.43 -4.50
CA GLY A 145 -15.47 14.46 -5.47
C GLY A 145 -15.64 15.88 -4.90
N GLN A 146 -15.68 16.03 -3.57
CA GLN A 146 -15.72 17.34 -2.91
C GLN A 146 -14.32 17.98 -2.78
N CYS A 147 -13.22 17.24 -3.01
CA CYS A 147 -11.89 17.82 -2.99
C CYS A 147 -11.76 19.01 -3.94
N LEU A 148 -12.33 18.89 -5.15
CA LEU A 148 -12.34 19.99 -6.12
C LEU A 148 -13.26 21.14 -5.70
N ASP A 149 -14.31 20.88 -4.92
CA ASP A 149 -15.21 21.95 -4.45
C ASP A 149 -14.55 22.75 -3.32
N ALA A 150 -13.97 22.06 -2.34
CA ALA A 150 -13.46 22.63 -1.10
C ALA A 150 -12.10 23.33 -1.24
N LEU A 151 -11.29 22.97 -2.23
CA LEU A 151 -9.91 23.43 -2.35
C LEU A 151 -9.68 24.20 -3.65
N GLU A 152 -8.77 25.16 -3.61
CA GLU A 152 -8.47 26.04 -4.76
C GLU A 152 -7.13 25.73 -5.41
N LYS A 153 -6.14 25.26 -4.62
CA LYS A 153 -4.80 24.97 -5.13
C LYS A 153 -4.74 23.57 -5.79
N PRO A 154 -4.16 23.43 -7.00
CA PRO A 154 -4.01 22.14 -7.69
C PRO A 154 -3.38 21.06 -6.81
N ASP A 155 -2.27 21.37 -6.15
CA ASP A 155 -1.61 20.41 -5.27
C ASP A 155 -2.46 20.06 -4.04
N ALA A 156 -3.24 20.98 -3.49
CA ALA A 156 -4.14 20.67 -2.38
C ALA A 156 -5.24 19.69 -2.82
N VAL A 157 -5.85 19.93 -3.99
CA VAL A 157 -6.85 19.01 -4.59
C VAL A 157 -6.23 17.64 -4.85
N ARG A 158 -5.02 17.60 -5.41
CA ARG A 158 -4.26 16.37 -5.67
C ARG A 158 -4.02 15.57 -4.38
N HIS A 159 -3.53 16.22 -3.33
CA HIS A 159 -3.29 15.57 -2.05
C HIS A 159 -4.60 15.06 -1.46
N CYS A 160 -5.66 15.86 -1.46
CA CYS A 160 -6.99 15.42 -0.99
C CYS A 160 -7.47 14.15 -1.71
N LEU A 161 -7.43 14.13 -3.05
CA LEU A 161 -7.80 12.96 -3.84
C LEU A 161 -6.92 11.75 -3.52
N ARG A 162 -5.60 11.93 -3.40
CA ARG A 162 -4.66 10.84 -3.05
C ARG A 162 -4.93 10.24 -1.68
N GLU A 163 -5.22 11.06 -0.67
CA GLU A 163 -5.57 10.56 0.66
C GLU A 163 -6.85 9.72 0.60
N TRP A 164 -7.86 10.19 -0.13
CA TRP A 164 -9.09 9.43 -0.36
C TRP A 164 -8.84 8.12 -1.10
N VAL A 165 -8.00 8.12 -2.14
CA VAL A 165 -7.71 6.91 -2.92
C VAL A 165 -6.98 5.89 -2.04
N MET A 166 -6.00 6.34 -1.25
CA MET A 166 -5.27 5.48 -0.33
C MET A 166 -6.19 4.89 0.74
N ALA A 167 -7.06 5.72 1.33
CA ALA A 167 -8.01 5.28 2.35
C ALA A 167 -8.96 4.19 1.84
N LEU A 168 -9.51 4.37 0.64
CA LEU A 168 -10.60 3.52 0.13
C LEU A 168 -10.13 2.36 -0.75
N LEU A 169 -9.08 2.57 -1.53
CA LEU A 169 -8.59 1.60 -2.52
C LEU A 169 -7.16 1.13 -2.21
N GLY A 170 -6.41 1.83 -1.37
CA GLY A 170 -5.04 1.42 -1.03
C GLY A 170 -4.07 1.52 -2.21
N ARG A 171 -4.37 2.33 -3.22
CA ARG A 171 -3.58 2.45 -4.44
C ARG A 171 -3.11 3.87 -4.68
N ARG A 172 -2.00 4.01 -5.40
CA ARG A 172 -1.44 5.32 -5.78
C ARG A 172 -1.38 5.52 -7.29
N SER A 173 -1.33 4.43 -8.05
CA SER A 173 -1.14 4.49 -9.49
C SER A 173 -2.47 4.65 -10.21
N ALA A 174 -2.58 5.66 -11.07
CA ALA A 174 -3.73 5.81 -11.97
C ALA A 174 -3.93 4.57 -12.88
N LYS A 175 -2.84 3.88 -13.25
CA LYS A 175 -2.90 2.61 -14.01
C LYS A 175 -3.63 1.52 -13.24
N GLU A 176 -3.31 1.34 -11.96
CA GLU A 176 -3.99 0.36 -11.10
C GLU A 176 -5.45 0.74 -10.88
N LEU A 177 -5.73 2.02 -10.59
CA LEU A 177 -7.09 2.51 -10.37
C LEU A 177 -8.01 2.29 -11.58
N ARG A 178 -7.47 2.36 -12.80
CA ARG A 178 -8.21 2.07 -14.03
C ARG A 178 -8.56 0.60 -14.21
N GLN A 179 -7.86 -0.30 -13.51
CA GLN A 179 -8.17 -1.73 -13.52
C GLN A 179 -9.26 -2.08 -12.51
N ALA A 180 -9.69 -1.14 -11.67
CA ALA A 180 -10.67 -1.41 -10.63
C ALA A 180 -12.03 -1.81 -11.22
N VAL A 181 -12.65 -2.87 -10.69
CA VAL A 181 -14.02 -3.29 -11.08
C VAL A 181 -15.09 -2.31 -10.59
N ASP A 182 -14.83 -1.64 -9.48
CA ASP A 182 -15.64 -0.55 -8.93
C ASP A 182 -14.69 0.49 -8.32
N ILE A 183 -14.96 1.75 -8.63
CA ILE A 183 -14.19 2.90 -8.14
C ILE A 183 -15.01 3.76 -7.19
N LYS A 184 -16.27 3.42 -6.92
CA LYS A 184 -17.08 4.17 -5.96
C LYS A 184 -16.35 4.29 -4.61
N PRO A 185 -16.44 5.46 -3.96
CA PRO A 185 -17.25 6.64 -4.29
C PRO A 185 -16.62 7.60 -5.31
N PHE A 186 -15.49 7.27 -5.94
CA PHE A 186 -14.94 8.07 -7.03
C PHE A 186 -15.82 8.01 -8.28
N ALA A 187 -15.94 9.16 -8.94
CA ALA A 187 -16.38 9.22 -10.33
C ALA A 187 -15.18 9.02 -11.26
N ARG A 188 -15.47 8.68 -12.53
CA ARG A 188 -14.42 8.64 -13.56
C ARG A 188 -13.70 9.99 -13.71
N PHE A 189 -14.47 11.08 -13.55
CA PHE A 189 -13.94 12.43 -13.53
C PHE A 189 -12.84 12.63 -12.47
N ASP A 190 -13.03 12.10 -11.27
CA ASP A 190 -12.06 12.28 -10.17
C ASP A 190 -10.72 11.60 -10.48
N LEU A 191 -10.76 10.44 -11.16
CA LEU A 191 -9.56 9.73 -11.60
C LEU A 191 -8.86 10.46 -12.75
N ASP A 192 -9.61 10.95 -13.73
CA ASP A 192 -9.05 11.72 -14.84
C ASP A 192 -8.44 13.06 -14.32
N LEU A 193 -9.07 13.68 -13.32
CA LEU A 193 -8.54 14.87 -12.64
C LEU A 193 -7.25 14.54 -11.88
N LEU A 194 -7.24 13.48 -11.07
CA LEU A 194 -6.06 13.06 -10.32
C LEU A 194 -4.87 12.77 -11.24
N GLU A 195 -5.11 12.12 -12.38
CA GLU A 195 -4.07 11.86 -13.38
C GLU A 195 -3.50 13.15 -13.96
N CYS A 196 -4.35 14.11 -14.36
CA CYS A 196 -3.87 15.42 -14.80
C CYS A 196 -3.06 16.14 -13.72
N LEU A 197 -3.47 16.05 -12.46
CA LEU A 197 -2.77 16.66 -11.32
C LEU A 197 -1.46 15.96 -10.95
N ASP A 198 -1.28 14.71 -11.37
CA ASP A 198 -0.03 13.96 -11.16
C ASP A 198 1.04 14.29 -12.21
N GLU A 199 0.67 14.90 -13.34
CA GLU A 199 1.62 15.42 -14.32
C GLU A 199 2.53 16.50 -13.69
N PRO A 200 3.81 16.55 -14.11
CA PRO A 200 4.74 17.56 -13.63
C PRO A 200 4.31 18.97 -14.06
N GLU A 201 4.58 19.95 -13.18
CA GLU A 201 4.37 21.37 -13.48
C GLU A 201 5.51 21.99 -14.27
N ASP A 202 6.61 21.25 -14.50
CA ASP A 202 7.80 21.76 -15.15
C ASP A 202 7.48 22.38 -16.51
N ARG A 203 7.90 23.63 -16.66
CA ARG A 203 7.73 24.43 -17.88
C ARG A 203 9.06 24.51 -18.58
N ASP A 204 9.26 23.61 -19.53
CA ASP A 204 10.45 23.62 -20.37
C ASP A 204 10.04 23.74 -21.85
N PRO A 205 10.38 24.85 -22.54
CA PRO A 205 11.07 26.04 -22.05
C PRO A 205 10.20 26.97 -21.17
N PRO A 206 10.80 27.86 -20.36
CA PRO A 206 10.08 28.84 -19.55
C PRO A 206 9.14 29.70 -20.41
N GLY A 207 7.85 29.69 -20.08
CA GLY A 207 6.81 30.40 -20.83
C GLY A 207 5.87 29.48 -21.64
N THR A 208 6.12 28.18 -21.69
CA THR A 208 5.18 27.19 -22.22
C THR A 208 4.18 26.72 -21.15
N ARG A 209 3.04 26.19 -21.62
CA ARG A 209 2.07 25.51 -20.75
C ARG A 209 2.66 24.20 -20.26
N SER A 210 2.49 23.90 -18.98
CA SER A 210 2.91 22.61 -18.42
C SER A 210 2.05 21.46 -18.99
N ARG A 211 2.53 20.22 -18.85
CA ARG A 211 1.72 19.03 -19.21
C ARG A 211 0.43 18.96 -18.40
N ARG A 212 0.50 19.33 -17.12
CA ARG A 212 -0.65 19.49 -16.23
C ARG A 212 -1.68 20.46 -16.81
N ASP A 213 -1.26 21.65 -17.24
CA ASP A 213 -2.16 22.67 -17.80
C ASP A 213 -2.88 22.15 -19.05
N VAL A 214 -2.14 21.52 -19.97
CA VAL A 214 -2.70 20.94 -21.19
C VAL A 214 -3.71 19.84 -20.87
N CYS A 215 -3.41 18.98 -19.89
CA CYS A 215 -4.31 17.92 -19.45
C CYS A 215 -5.60 18.49 -18.83
N LEU A 216 -5.48 19.47 -17.93
CA LEU A 216 -6.62 20.11 -17.28
C LEU A 216 -7.52 20.85 -18.28
N GLU A 217 -6.94 21.53 -19.28
CA GLU A 217 -7.71 22.16 -20.36
C GLU A 217 -8.46 21.12 -21.20
N ALA A 218 -7.81 20.02 -21.56
CA ALA A 218 -8.45 18.94 -22.30
C ALA A 218 -9.58 18.29 -21.51
N LEU A 219 -9.37 18.08 -20.20
CA LEU A 219 -10.39 17.58 -19.29
C LEU A 219 -11.58 18.56 -19.23
N GLN A 220 -11.33 19.85 -19.04
CA GLN A 220 -12.38 20.87 -19.03
C GLN A 220 -13.16 20.92 -20.34
N ARG A 221 -12.50 20.87 -21.50
CA ARG A 221 -13.20 20.87 -22.79
C ARG A 221 -14.12 19.65 -22.94
N ARG A 222 -13.66 18.48 -22.48
CA ARG A 222 -14.42 17.23 -22.53
C ARG A 222 -15.62 17.24 -21.58
N THR A 223 -15.44 17.71 -20.34
CA THR A 223 -16.45 17.60 -19.28
C THR A 223 -17.32 18.84 -19.15
N LYS A 224 -16.87 19.97 -19.69
CA LYS A 224 -17.43 21.32 -19.49
C LYS A 224 -17.49 21.74 -18.02
N ASP A 225 -16.69 21.11 -17.15
CA ASP A 225 -16.66 21.44 -15.73
C ASP A 225 -15.92 22.78 -15.52
N THR A 226 -16.67 23.80 -15.10
CA THR A 226 -16.15 25.15 -14.90
C THR A 226 -15.28 25.26 -13.65
N ARG A 227 -15.40 24.32 -12.70
CA ARG A 227 -14.57 24.32 -11.48
C ARG A 227 -13.09 24.17 -11.81
N LEU A 228 -12.76 23.48 -12.91
CA LEU A 228 -11.37 23.32 -13.37
C LEU A 228 -10.68 24.65 -13.74
N ARG A 229 -11.43 25.73 -14.01
CA ARG A 229 -10.83 27.04 -14.32
C ARG A 229 -9.96 27.57 -13.18
N LYS A 230 -10.33 27.30 -11.93
CA LYS A 230 -9.58 27.77 -10.76
C LYS A 230 -8.24 27.05 -10.59
N LEU A 231 -8.10 25.85 -11.16
CA LEU A 231 -6.84 25.11 -11.10
C LEU A 231 -5.83 25.57 -12.14
N MET A 232 -6.29 26.14 -13.26
CA MET A 232 -5.44 26.61 -14.36
C MET A 232 -5.02 28.07 -14.20
N ASN A 233 -5.77 28.84 -13.40
CA ASN A 233 -5.46 30.22 -13.02
C ASN A 233 -5.50 30.36 -11.49
N PRO A 234 -4.59 29.68 -10.75
CA PRO A 234 -4.60 29.64 -9.29
C PRO A 234 -4.16 30.95 -8.63
#